data_AF-A0A372NMA0-F1
#
_entry.id   AF-A0A372NMA0-F1
#
_cell.length_a   1.000
_cell.length_b   1.000
_cell.length_c   1.000
_cell.angle_alpha   90.00
_cell.angle_beta   90.00
_cell.angle_gamma   90.00
#
_symmetry.space_group_name_H-M   'P 1'
#
loop_
_entity.id
_entity.type
_entity.pdbx_description
1 polymer ?
#
loop_
_entity_poly.entity_id
_entity_poly.type
_entity_poly.pdbx_seq_one_letter_code
_entity_poly.pdbx_strand_id
1 'polypeptide(L)'
;MGSIKYIAKSISEQSTSSRWFATNGDINLNAGKEVAMQSSQKVQYDTYTPPEKENTDPEVEEIQIKTVLDDGYNDSSTLVKGLVYGKVYAFDAVKFKQGKAPTDLSTIRWGFKYETEQGVVQADFKDGHGKKILVSIEALAVCGKNLTIYAYIKNKDGGASLSTWVHYRFRYFDRAKVKEEINQRLSKNYLINQSSTSLCGMAAIFYCFLRIDSGSYSNLALELHQKGTVTLNQYTVKPNSAMYDMQPTAENTKYPGSRKYSDGTPINPPRLMPLVDWIVLASTRSSESNLGYTGEDGQDFSAINWGSVMTKILKDFMGYTTITDNTTLFTGWDHSDTLIQMQKDYQEGYQVILLIDSDMLDDSVSWAGNLTNWHYIVFEGDLFFDTAADKYQFSYFTWGQFFNKKSFRASVFDSNFYGYYKIKK
;
A
#
# COMPACT_ATOMS: atom_id res chain seq x y z
N MET A 1 -45.38 -59.48 -47.93
CA MET A 1 -44.13 -58.83 -48.39
C MET A 1 -44.48 -57.44 -48.89
N GLY A 2 -43.79 -56.41 -48.40
CA GLY A 2 -44.04 -55.03 -48.78
C GLY A 2 -43.62 -54.07 -47.68
N SER A 3 -42.32 -53.81 -47.63
CA SER A 3 -41.65 -52.77 -46.85
C SER A 3 -42.30 -51.41 -47.04
N ILE A 4 -42.44 -50.63 -45.96
CA ILE A 4 -42.67 -49.18 -46.06
C ILE A 4 -41.37 -48.45 -45.75
N LYS A 5 -40.88 -47.79 -46.81
CA LYS A 5 -39.91 -46.71 -46.82
C LYS A 5 -40.54 -45.46 -46.18
N TYR A 6 -39.77 -44.76 -45.36
CA TYR A 6 -40.12 -43.42 -44.88
C TYR A 6 -40.27 -42.43 -46.04
N ILE A 7 -41.32 -41.59 -45.96
CA ILE A 7 -41.32 -40.24 -46.52
C ILE A 7 -41.86 -39.32 -45.43
N ALA A 8 -40.98 -38.51 -44.86
CA ALA A 8 -41.30 -37.45 -43.93
C ALA A 8 -41.84 -36.20 -44.68
N LYS A 9 -42.78 -35.49 -44.04
CA LYS A 9 -43.16 -34.06 -44.20
C LYS A 9 -44.35 -33.82 -43.25
N SER A 10 -44.31 -33.11 -42.12
CA SER A 10 -43.32 -32.21 -41.51
C SER A 10 -43.51 -32.25 -39.97
N ILE A 11 -42.50 -32.69 -39.24
CA ILE A 11 -42.29 -32.36 -37.81
C ILE A 11 -41.36 -31.14 -37.83
N SER A 12 -41.66 -30.06 -37.11
CA SER A 12 -40.78 -28.88 -37.12
C SER A 12 -39.43 -29.15 -36.45
N GLU A 13 -38.44 -28.36 -36.86
CA GLU A 13 -37.14 -28.78 -37.39
C GLU A 13 -36.13 -29.50 -36.48
N GLN A 14 -36.40 -29.78 -35.20
CA GLN A 14 -35.36 -30.38 -34.34
C GLN A 14 -35.82 -31.49 -33.39
N SER A 15 -37.04 -32.01 -33.51
CA SER A 15 -37.47 -33.10 -32.64
C SER A 15 -37.26 -34.47 -33.26
N THR A 16 -36.42 -35.30 -32.63
CA THR A 16 -36.02 -36.62 -33.11
C THR A 16 -37.02 -37.74 -32.78
N SER A 17 -38.05 -37.51 -31.96
CA SER A 17 -39.14 -38.49 -31.74
C SER A 17 -40.41 -37.88 -31.11
N SER A 18 -41.55 -38.59 -31.26
CA SER A 18 -42.78 -38.38 -30.48
C SER A 18 -43.10 -39.65 -29.70
N ARG A 19 -43.49 -39.54 -28.42
CA ARG A 19 -43.87 -40.69 -27.57
C ARG A 19 -45.24 -40.47 -26.95
N TRP A 20 -46.01 -41.55 -26.86
CA TRP A 20 -47.35 -41.61 -26.28
C TRP A 20 -47.33 -42.58 -25.10
N PHE A 21 -47.93 -42.18 -23.98
CA PHE A 21 -48.00 -43.00 -22.77
C PHE A 21 -49.45 -43.07 -22.29
N ALA A 22 -49.92 -44.25 -21.89
CA ALA A 22 -51.13 -44.41 -21.09
C ALA A 22 -50.74 -44.98 -19.73
N THR A 23 -51.11 -44.27 -18.67
CA THR A 23 -50.65 -44.58 -17.32
C THR A 23 -51.62 -45.43 -16.51
N ASN A 24 -52.81 -45.75 -17.03
CA ASN A 24 -53.78 -46.69 -16.43
C ASN A 24 -54.79 -47.25 -17.46
N GLY A 25 -54.31 -47.71 -18.63
CA GLY A 25 -55.15 -48.34 -19.65
C GLY A 25 -54.46 -48.47 -21.02
N ASP A 26 -55.17 -49.02 -22.01
CA ASP A 26 -54.66 -49.23 -23.37
C ASP A 26 -54.97 -48.07 -24.32
N ILE A 27 -54.04 -47.76 -25.24
CA ILE A 27 -54.29 -46.88 -26.39
C ILE A 27 -54.56 -47.76 -27.62
N ASN A 28 -55.81 -47.81 -28.07
CA ASN A 28 -56.19 -48.53 -29.30
C ASN A 28 -56.54 -47.53 -30.42
N LEU A 29 -55.86 -47.64 -31.57
CA LEU A 29 -56.12 -46.86 -32.78
C LEU A 29 -56.56 -47.80 -33.90
N ASN A 30 -57.85 -47.84 -34.23
CA ASN A 30 -58.40 -48.74 -35.24
C ASN A 30 -59.00 -47.95 -36.40
N ALA A 31 -58.19 -47.66 -37.42
CA ALA A 31 -58.60 -46.92 -38.60
C ALA A 31 -58.35 -47.76 -39.87
N GLY A 32 -59.33 -47.83 -40.76
CA GLY A 32 -59.22 -48.57 -42.01
C GLY A 32 -58.31 -47.94 -43.08
N LYS A 33 -57.78 -46.73 -42.85
CA LYS A 33 -56.83 -46.05 -43.75
C LYS A 33 -55.78 -45.19 -43.04
N GLU A 34 -56.16 -44.08 -42.39
CA GLU A 34 -55.20 -43.15 -41.76
C GLU A 34 -55.77 -42.53 -40.48
N VAL A 35 -54.92 -42.27 -39.50
CA VAL A 35 -55.21 -41.44 -38.32
C VAL A 35 -54.42 -40.14 -38.45
N ALA A 36 -55.09 -39.05 -38.82
CA ALA A 36 -54.49 -37.73 -38.90
C ALA A 36 -54.81 -36.93 -37.63
N MET A 37 -53.77 -36.49 -36.92
CA MET A 37 -53.92 -35.59 -35.76
C MET A 37 -53.57 -34.16 -36.19
N GLN A 38 -54.59 -33.31 -36.30
CA GLN A 38 -54.44 -31.91 -36.68
C GLN A 38 -55.05 -31.03 -35.60
N SER A 39 -54.32 -30.00 -35.16
CA SER A 39 -54.85 -28.94 -34.30
C SER A 39 -55.30 -27.77 -35.16
N SER A 40 -56.52 -27.27 -34.95
CA SER A 40 -57.03 -26.04 -35.59
C SER A 40 -56.47 -24.76 -34.97
N GLN A 41 -55.72 -24.87 -33.87
CA GLN A 41 -55.07 -23.76 -33.19
C GLN A 41 -53.56 -23.97 -33.09
N LYS A 42 -52.78 -22.89 -33.20
CA LYS A 42 -51.33 -22.92 -32.94
C LYS A 42 -51.09 -23.56 -31.57
N VAL A 43 -50.26 -24.59 -31.53
CA VAL A 43 -49.78 -25.17 -30.26
C VAL A 43 -49.09 -24.06 -29.49
N GLN A 44 -49.64 -23.69 -28.34
CA GLN A 44 -48.92 -22.82 -27.40
C GLN A 44 -47.85 -23.66 -26.70
N TYR A 45 -46.60 -23.23 -26.84
CA TYR A 45 -45.50 -23.77 -26.08
C TYR A 45 -45.44 -22.99 -24.77
N ASP A 46 -45.79 -23.64 -23.66
CA ASP A 46 -45.37 -23.17 -22.35
C ASP A 46 -44.09 -23.92 -21.99
N THR A 47 -43.03 -23.16 -21.76
CA THR A 47 -41.82 -23.67 -21.11
C THR A 47 -42.19 -24.12 -19.70
N TYR A 48 -42.34 -25.43 -19.52
CA TYR A 48 -42.35 -26.03 -18.20
C TYR A 48 -40.93 -25.95 -17.63
N THR A 49 -40.71 -25.00 -16.74
CA THR A 49 -39.57 -25.07 -15.82
C THR A 49 -39.94 -26.10 -14.76
N PRO A 50 -39.23 -27.24 -14.65
CA PRO A 50 -39.45 -28.17 -13.55
C PRO A 50 -39.37 -27.37 -12.23
N PRO A 51 -40.25 -27.60 -11.25
CA PRO A 51 -40.08 -26.99 -9.94
C PRO A 51 -38.66 -27.36 -9.48
N GLU A 52 -37.88 -26.35 -9.10
CA GLU A 52 -36.57 -26.59 -8.51
C GLU A 52 -36.77 -27.64 -7.42
N LYS A 53 -36.07 -28.78 -7.53
CA LYS A 53 -36.01 -29.73 -6.42
C LYS A 53 -35.54 -28.91 -5.23
N GLU A 54 -36.42 -28.71 -4.26
CA GLU A 54 -36.10 -27.98 -3.06
C GLU A 54 -34.87 -28.65 -2.45
N ASN A 55 -33.72 -27.98 -2.48
CA ASN A 55 -32.49 -28.59 -2.00
C ASN A 55 -32.66 -28.82 -0.49
N THR A 56 -32.87 -30.06 -0.08
CA THR A 56 -33.04 -30.42 1.33
C THR A 56 -31.71 -30.57 2.05
N ASP A 57 -30.58 -30.36 1.36
CA ASP A 57 -29.27 -30.48 1.99
C ASP A 57 -29.13 -29.43 3.12
N PRO A 58 -28.57 -29.84 4.27
CA PRO A 58 -28.35 -28.96 5.40
C PRO A 58 -27.27 -27.93 5.09
N GLU A 59 -27.52 -26.68 5.48
CA GLU A 59 -26.56 -25.58 5.35
C GLU A 59 -25.28 -25.82 6.16
N VAL A 60 -24.21 -25.11 5.78
CA VAL A 60 -22.98 -25.06 6.58
C VAL A 60 -23.25 -24.37 7.93
N GLU A 61 -22.75 -24.94 9.02
CA GLU A 61 -22.92 -24.40 10.38
C GLU A 61 -21.65 -23.71 10.87
N GLU A 62 -20.48 -24.24 10.53
CA GLU A 62 -19.19 -23.72 11.01
C GLU A 62 -18.11 -23.83 9.93
N ILE A 63 -17.32 -22.77 9.81
CA ILE A 63 -16.10 -22.75 9.01
C ILE A 63 -14.89 -22.40 9.87
N GLN A 64 -13.71 -22.87 9.46
CA GLN A 64 -12.45 -22.62 10.16
C GLN A 64 -11.33 -22.28 9.18
N ILE A 65 -10.42 -21.40 9.59
CA ILE A 65 -9.15 -21.17 8.91
C ILE A 65 -8.18 -22.27 9.36
N LYS A 66 -7.60 -22.99 8.40
CA LYS A 66 -6.60 -24.05 8.65
C LYS A 66 -5.17 -23.57 8.53
N THR A 67 -4.94 -22.49 7.79
CA THR A 67 -3.61 -21.86 7.68
C THR A 67 -3.31 -21.03 8.93
N VAL A 68 -2.08 -21.12 9.43
CA VAL A 68 -1.66 -20.31 10.58
C VAL A 68 -1.70 -18.82 10.22
N LEU A 69 -2.29 -18.02 11.12
CA LEU A 69 -2.38 -16.58 10.98
C LEU A 69 -1.09 -15.88 11.45
N ASP A 70 -0.86 -14.68 10.92
CA ASP A 70 0.33 -13.89 11.19
C ASP A 70 0.09 -12.83 12.26
N ASP A 71 1.15 -12.46 12.99
CA ASP A 71 1.11 -11.36 13.96
C ASP A 71 1.20 -9.99 13.25
N GLY A 72 0.47 -9.03 13.79
CA GLY A 72 0.51 -7.63 13.39
C GLY A 72 -0.44 -6.78 14.24
N TYR A 73 -0.30 -5.46 14.18
CA TYR A 73 -1.18 -4.54 14.89
C TYR A 73 -2.48 -4.33 14.12
N ASN A 74 -3.59 -4.29 14.86
CA ASN A 74 -4.88 -3.83 14.32
C ASN A 74 -5.09 -2.32 14.53
N ASP A 75 -6.23 -1.78 14.07
CA ASP A 75 -6.56 -0.34 14.22
C ASP A 75 -6.80 0.09 15.69
N SER A 76 -6.86 -0.87 16.63
CA SER A 76 -6.96 -0.61 18.07
C SER A 76 -5.59 -0.71 18.79
N SER A 77 -4.49 -0.71 18.04
CA SER A 77 -3.12 -0.79 18.58
C SER A 77 -2.83 -2.09 19.36
N THR A 78 -3.59 -3.15 19.07
CA THR A 78 -3.40 -4.47 19.70
C THR A 78 -2.69 -5.40 18.73
N LEU A 79 -1.69 -6.11 19.23
CA LEU A 79 -1.05 -7.20 18.48
C LEU A 79 -2.03 -8.37 18.37
N VAL A 80 -2.42 -8.73 17.15
CA VAL A 80 -3.41 -9.78 16.87
C VAL A 80 -2.93 -10.72 15.78
N LYS A 81 -3.54 -11.90 15.73
CA LYS A 81 -3.42 -12.84 14.61
C LYS A 81 -4.37 -12.42 13.48
N GLY A 82 -3.87 -12.35 12.25
CA GLY A 82 -4.63 -11.90 11.08
C GLY A 82 -4.09 -12.42 9.75
N LEU A 83 -4.81 -12.07 8.69
CA LEU A 83 -4.48 -12.38 7.30
C LEU A 83 -3.50 -11.33 6.74
N VAL A 84 -2.62 -11.74 5.84
CA VAL A 84 -1.62 -10.89 5.19
C VAL A 84 -1.86 -10.87 3.70
N TYR A 85 -1.80 -9.67 3.10
CA TYR A 85 -1.87 -9.49 1.66
C TYR A 85 -0.78 -10.28 0.92
N GLY A 86 -1.15 -10.91 -0.19
CA GLY A 86 -0.31 -11.76 -1.03
C GLY A 86 -0.09 -13.18 -0.47
N LYS A 87 -0.72 -13.53 0.66
CA LYS A 87 -0.72 -14.90 1.20
C LYS A 87 -2.01 -15.64 0.86
N VAL A 88 -1.90 -16.97 0.80
CA VAL A 88 -3.01 -17.90 0.55
C VAL A 88 -3.41 -18.59 1.85
N TYR A 89 -4.69 -18.55 2.18
CA TYR A 89 -5.25 -19.18 3.38
C TYR A 89 -6.27 -20.26 3.01
N ALA A 90 -6.20 -21.38 3.71
CA ALA A 90 -7.14 -22.49 3.58
C ALA A 90 -8.32 -22.33 4.55
N PHE A 91 -9.54 -22.44 4.04
CA PHE A 91 -10.78 -22.44 4.81
C PHE A 91 -11.53 -23.75 4.60
N ASP A 92 -12.03 -24.32 5.68
CA ASP A 92 -12.78 -25.58 5.67
C ASP A 92 -14.17 -25.38 6.26
N ALA A 93 -15.20 -25.94 5.63
CA ALA A 93 -16.50 -26.20 6.24
C ALA A 93 -16.36 -27.43 7.15
N VAL A 94 -16.39 -27.20 8.46
CA VAL A 94 -16.08 -28.24 9.46
C VAL A 94 -17.34 -28.84 10.08
N LYS A 95 -18.44 -28.09 10.11
CA LYS A 95 -19.72 -28.53 10.67
C LYS A 95 -20.88 -28.12 9.79
N PHE A 96 -21.91 -28.95 9.75
CA PHE A 96 -23.12 -28.75 8.97
C PHE A 96 -24.33 -28.85 9.89
N LYS A 97 -25.36 -28.07 9.58
CA LYS A 97 -26.60 -28.06 10.37
C LYS A 97 -27.20 -29.47 10.38
N GLN A 98 -27.93 -29.79 11.44
CA GLN A 98 -28.49 -31.14 11.67
C GLN A 98 -27.41 -32.24 11.76
N GLY A 99 -26.13 -31.89 11.87
CA GLY A 99 -25.02 -32.84 12.02
C GLY A 99 -24.74 -33.70 10.78
N LYS A 100 -25.30 -33.35 9.62
CA LYS A 100 -25.19 -34.14 8.38
C LYS A 100 -24.55 -33.30 7.28
N ALA A 101 -23.58 -33.84 6.55
CA ALA A 101 -23.01 -33.17 5.38
C ALA A 101 -24.00 -33.20 4.20
N PRO A 102 -23.92 -32.24 3.25
CA PRO A 102 -24.72 -32.29 2.03
C PRO A 102 -24.37 -33.52 1.21
N THR A 103 -25.35 -34.00 0.43
CA THR A 103 -25.20 -35.22 -0.36
C THR A 103 -24.17 -35.03 -1.48
N ASP A 104 -24.09 -33.81 -2.03
CA ASP A 104 -23.08 -33.38 -2.98
C ASP A 104 -22.29 -32.18 -2.42
N LEU A 105 -21.01 -32.41 -2.10
CA LEU A 105 -20.15 -31.36 -1.55
C LEU A 105 -19.92 -30.20 -2.53
N SER A 106 -20.06 -30.41 -3.84
CA SER A 106 -19.87 -29.35 -4.84
C SER A 106 -20.94 -28.25 -4.76
N THR A 107 -22.07 -28.54 -4.09
CA THR A 107 -23.13 -27.57 -3.82
C THR A 107 -22.75 -26.52 -2.78
N ILE A 108 -21.71 -26.76 -1.97
CA ILE A 108 -21.18 -25.77 -1.04
C ILE A 108 -20.50 -24.68 -1.86
N ARG A 109 -20.93 -23.44 -1.67
CA ARG A 109 -20.44 -22.23 -2.31
C ARG A 109 -19.71 -21.37 -1.28
N TRP A 110 -18.67 -20.69 -1.73
CA TRP A 110 -17.91 -19.75 -0.92
C TRP A 110 -18.07 -18.33 -1.45
N GLY A 111 -18.12 -17.37 -0.53
CA GLY A 111 -18.14 -15.95 -0.87
C GLY A 111 -17.40 -15.11 0.15
N PHE A 112 -17.29 -13.82 -0.13
CA PHE A 112 -16.62 -12.88 0.75
C PHE A 112 -17.36 -11.55 0.85
N LYS A 113 -17.05 -10.81 1.92
CA LYS A 113 -17.47 -9.42 2.14
C LYS A 113 -16.38 -8.65 2.87
N TYR A 114 -16.13 -7.42 2.46
CA TYR A 114 -15.37 -6.44 3.23
C TYR A 114 -15.85 -5.02 2.92
N GLU A 115 -15.47 -4.07 3.75
CA GLU A 115 -15.85 -2.67 3.60
C GLU A 115 -14.74 -1.86 2.93
N THR A 116 -15.10 -0.92 2.06
CA THR A 116 -14.21 0.07 1.45
C THR A 116 -14.72 1.47 1.78
N GLU A 117 -13.95 2.50 1.49
CA GLU A 117 -14.45 3.88 1.61
C GLU A 117 -15.62 4.14 0.65
N GLN A 118 -15.67 3.40 -0.46
CA GLN A 118 -16.69 3.47 -1.51
C GLN A 118 -17.91 2.58 -1.21
N GLY A 119 -17.93 1.88 -0.07
CA GLY A 119 -19.02 0.99 0.34
C GLY A 119 -18.61 -0.47 0.48
N VAL A 120 -19.60 -1.36 0.55
CA VAL A 120 -19.39 -2.80 0.78
C VAL A 120 -19.02 -3.50 -0.52
N VAL A 121 -17.91 -4.24 -0.51
CA VAL A 121 -17.55 -5.17 -1.58
C VAL A 121 -17.93 -6.58 -1.13
N GLN A 122 -18.77 -7.25 -1.91
CA GLN A 122 -19.15 -8.64 -1.65
C GLN A 122 -19.35 -9.39 -2.97
N ALA A 123 -18.90 -10.63 -3.03
CA ALA A 123 -19.07 -11.49 -4.19
C ALA A 123 -18.94 -12.97 -3.80
N ASP A 124 -19.22 -13.84 -4.76
CA ASP A 124 -18.95 -15.26 -4.66
C ASP A 124 -17.59 -15.53 -5.32
N PHE A 125 -16.86 -16.51 -4.81
CA PHE A 125 -15.66 -16.98 -5.48
C PHE A 125 -16.06 -17.80 -6.70
N LYS A 126 -15.58 -17.40 -7.89
CA LYS A 126 -15.98 -18.01 -9.18
C LYS A 126 -15.85 -19.54 -9.21
N ASP A 127 -14.77 -20.05 -8.65
CA ASP A 127 -14.48 -21.49 -8.55
C ASP A 127 -14.51 -21.99 -7.09
N GLY A 128 -15.14 -21.22 -6.21
CA GLY A 128 -15.17 -21.48 -4.77
C GLY A 128 -16.26 -22.47 -4.39
N HIS A 129 -16.03 -23.74 -4.71
CA HIS A 129 -16.96 -24.82 -4.40
C HIS A 129 -16.31 -25.92 -3.56
N GLY A 130 -17.13 -26.70 -2.86
CA GLY A 130 -16.66 -27.83 -2.08
C GLY A 130 -16.46 -27.53 -0.60
N LYS A 131 -16.03 -28.56 0.15
CA LYS A 131 -15.82 -28.48 1.60
C LYS A 131 -14.65 -27.56 2.00
N LYS A 132 -13.75 -27.26 1.06
CA LYS A 132 -12.53 -26.48 1.29
C LYS A 132 -12.32 -25.49 0.16
N ILE A 133 -11.81 -24.31 0.50
CA ILE A 133 -11.32 -23.31 -0.46
C ILE A 133 -9.93 -22.80 -0.07
N LEU A 134 -9.15 -22.42 -1.07
CA LEU A 134 -7.93 -21.63 -0.92
C LEU A 134 -8.22 -20.20 -1.35
N VAL A 135 -7.98 -19.23 -0.47
CA VAL A 135 -8.25 -17.82 -0.72
C VAL A 135 -6.93 -17.06 -0.72
N SER A 136 -6.58 -16.43 -1.85
CA SER A 136 -5.47 -15.49 -1.94
C SER A 136 -5.93 -14.08 -1.59
N ILE A 137 -5.20 -13.41 -0.69
CA ILE A 137 -5.55 -12.05 -0.25
C ILE A 137 -4.91 -11.03 -1.18
N GLU A 138 -5.59 -10.70 -2.28
CA GLU A 138 -5.02 -9.86 -3.36
C GLU A 138 -5.59 -8.43 -3.41
N ALA A 139 -6.59 -8.10 -2.60
CA ALA A 139 -7.21 -6.78 -2.60
C ALA A 139 -6.52 -5.86 -1.59
N LEU A 140 -5.78 -4.85 -2.07
CA LEU A 140 -5.16 -3.85 -1.18
C LEU A 140 -6.20 -3.08 -0.33
N ALA A 141 -7.40 -2.88 -0.87
CA ALA A 141 -8.48 -2.15 -0.19
C ALA A 141 -8.99 -2.85 1.09
N VAL A 142 -8.73 -4.15 1.27
CA VAL A 142 -9.09 -4.87 2.49
C VAL A 142 -8.04 -4.75 3.60
N CYS A 143 -6.82 -4.32 3.29
CA CYS A 143 -5.77 -4.16 4.30
C CYS A 143 -6.22 -3.14 5.36
N GLY A 144 -6.05 -3.49 6.64
CA GLY A 144 -6.52 -2.68 7.74
C GLY A 144 -8.01 -2.80 8.04
N LYS A 145 -8.65 -3.90 7.61
CA LYS A 145 -10.09 -4.14 7.77
C LYS A 145 -10.38 -5.62 7.99
N ASN A 146 -11.61 -5.93 8.39
CA ASN A 146 -12.07 -7.31 8.47
C ASN A 146 -12.52 -7.82 7.10
N LEU A 147 -12.08 -9.03 6.76
CA LEU A 147 -12.60 -9.83 5.67
C LEU A 147 -13.51 -10.90 6.24
N THR A 148 -14.78 -10.89 5.82
CA THR A 148 -15.73 -11.95 6.14
C THR A 148 -15.76 -12.96 5.01
N ILE A 149 -15.50 -14.23 5.33
CA ILE A 149 -15.67 -15.36 4.42
C ILE A 149 -16.96 -16.09 4.76
N TYR A 150 -17.71 -16.49 3.75
CA TYR A 150 -18.96 -17.24 3.85
C TYR A 150 -18.80 -18.62 3.23
N ALA A 151 -19.46 -19.62 3.80
CA ALA A 151 -19.75 -20.91 3.16
C ALA A 151 -21.23 -21.24 3.31
N TYR A 152 -21.91 -21.58 2.22
CA TYR A 152 -23.35 -21.79 2.18
C TYR A 152 -23.76 -22.67 1.01
N ILE A 153 -24.99 -23.16 1.02
CA ILE A 153 -25.57 -23.96 -0.07
C ILE A 153 -26.64 -23.14 -0.79
N LYS A 154 -27.67 -22.66 -0.07
CA LYS A 154 -28.78 -21.90 -0.68
C LYS A 154 -28.46 -20.42 -0.75
N ASN A 155 -28.13 -19.82 0.39
CA ASN A 155 -27.81 -18.39 0.49
C ASN A 155 -26.87 -18.10 1.68
N LYS A 156 -26.18 -16.96 1.62
CA LYS A 156 -25.18 -16.55 2.62
C LYS A 156 -25.73 -16.47 4.04
N ASP A 157 -26.97 -16.00 4.20
CA ASP A 157 -27.61 -15.83 5.52
C ASP A 157 -27.97 -17.17 6.18
N GLY A 158 -28.21 -18.20 5.37
CA GLY A 158 -28.47 -19.55 5.81
C GLY A 158 -27.21 -20.34 6.17
N GLY A 159 -26.04 -19.92 5.69
CA GLY A 159 -24.77 -20.62 5.88
C GLY A 159 -23.97 -20.19 7.11
N ALA A 160 -22.66 -20.45 7.05
CA ALA A 160 -21.70 -20.04 8.06
C ALA A 160 -20.85 -18.87 7.56
N SER A 161 -20.36 -18.06 8.49
CA SER A 161 -19.40 -17.00 8.17
C SER A 161 -18.32 -16.87 9.24
N LEU A 162 -17.17 -16.36 8.83
CA LEU A 162 -16.03 -16.08 9.70
C LEU A 162 -15.42 -14.75 9.28
N SER A 163 -15.38 -13.81 10.22
CA SER A 163 -14.76 -12.50 10.04
C SER A 163 -13.35 -12.52 10.62
N THR A 164 -12.36 -12.07 9.85
CA THR A 164 -10.96 -12.07 10.28
C THR A 164 -10.25 -10.81 9.81
N TRP A 165 -9.43 -10.25 10.68
CA TRP A 165 -8.63 -9.06 10.41
C TRP A 165 -7.62 -9.30 9.30
N VAL A 166 -7.54 -8.38 8.34
CA VAL A 166 -6.47 -8.31 7.35
C VAL A 166 -5.54 -7.18 7.77
N HIS A 167 -4.27 -7.52 8.01
CA HIS A 167 -3.27 -6.55 8.47
C HIS A 167 -3.06 -5.42 7.46
N TYR A 168 -2.66 -4.26 7.98
CA TYR A 168 -2.05 -3.22 7.15
C TYR A 168 -0.83 -3.78 6.41
N ARG A 169 -0.43 -3.19 5.28
CA ARG A 169 0.77 -3.65 4.58
C ARG A 169 2.01 -3.54 5.47
N PHE A 170 2.18 -2.44 6.19
CA PHE A 170 3.22 -2.32 7.22
C PHE A 170 2.69 -2.87 8.56
N ARG A 171 2.55 -4.19 8.66
CA ARG A 171 1.72 -4.83 9.71
C ARG A 171 2.22 -4.66 11.15
N TYR A 172 3.50 -4.33 11.36
CA TYR A 172 4.06 -4.12 12.69
C TYR A 172 4.12 -2.64 13.11
N PHE A 173 3.59 -1.74 12.28
CA PHE A 173 3.52 -0.32 12.59
C PHE A 173 2.16 -0.03 13.21
N ASP A 174 2.17 0.44 14.46
CA ASP A 174 0.93 0.78 15.15
C ASP A 174 0.23 1.97 14.45
N ARG A 175 -0.99 1.73 13.96
CA ARG A 175 -1.78 2.73 13.23
C ARG A 175 -2.08 3.97 14.07
N ALA A 176 -2.37 3.82 15.36
CA ALA A 176 -2.65 4.97 16.22
C ALA A 176 -1.39 5.80 16.41
N LYS A 177 -0.23 5.15 16.60
CA LYS A 177 1.06 5.84 16.70
C LYS A 177 1.43 6.57 15.42
N VAL A 178 1.21 5.94 14.25
CA VAL A 178 1.40 6.60 12.95
C VAL A 178 0.51 7.84 12.83
N LYS A 179 -0.79 7.76 13.19
CA LYS A 179 -1.71 8.91 13.18
C LYS A 179 -1.25 10.02 14.14
N GLU A 180 -0.80 9.66 15.34
CA GLU A 180 -0.26 10.60 16.34
C GLU A 180 0.95 11.36 15.77
N GLU A 181 1.92 10.63 15.22
CA GLU A 181 3.13 11.20 14.64
C GLU A 181 2.86 12.08 13.43
N ILE A 182 1.88 11.73 12.58
CA ILE A 182 1.38 12.61 11.50
C ILE A 182 0.92 13.93 12.11
N ASN A 183 0.02 13.90 13.10
CA ASN A 183 -0.52 15.11 13.73
C ASN A 183 0.58 15.98 14.36
N GLN A 184 1.60 15.37 14.99
CA GLN A 184 2.75 16.11 15.49
C GLN A 184 3.46 16.87 14.37
N ARG A 185 3.68 16.26 13.20
CA ARG A 185 4.33 16.92 12.04
C ARG A 185 3.46 17.97 11.39
N LEU A 186 2.14 17.77 11.34
CA LEU A 186 1.21 18.80 10.91
C LEU A 186 1.25 20.04 11.80
N SER A 187 1.44 19.84 13.11
CA SER A 187 1.60 20.95 14.07
C SER A 187 2.99 21.59 14.03
N LYS A 188 4.01 20.80 13.75
CA LYS A 188 5.44 21.17 13.78
C LYS A 188 6.15 20.46 12.64
N ASN A 189 6.16 21.12 11.48
CA ASN A 189 6.63 20.57 10.21
C ASN A 189 8.10 20.11 10.29
N TYR A 190 8.89 20.77 11.14
CA TYR A 190 10.31 20.45 11.37
C TYR A 190 10.53 19.14 12.13
N LEU A 191 9.50 18.36 12.49
CA LEU A 191 9.69 17.07 13.18
C LEU A 191 9.98 15.89 12.23
N ILE A 192 10.06 16.12 10.92
CA ILE A 192 10.52 15.10 9.95
C ILE A 192 11.95 14.69 10.29
N ASN A 193 12.16 13.41 10.62
CA ASN A 193 13.41 12.92 11.16
C ASN A 193 13.85 11.60 10.51
N GLN A 194 14.95 11.65 9.76
CA GLN A 194 15.63 10.48 9.17
C GLN A 194 16.40 9.60 10.16
N SER A 195 16.51 9.99 11.43
CA SER A 195 17.37 9.36 12.43
C SER A 195 18.83 9.25 11.95
N SER A 196 19.49 8.13 12.21
CA SER A 196 20.88 7.84 11.81
C SER A 196 21.06 7.47 10.33
N THR A 197 20.01 7.51 9.50
CA THR A 197 20.08 7.07 8.10
C THR A 197 20.54 8.17 7.15
N SER A 198 21.08 7.78 5.99
CA SER A 198 21.43 8.68 4.87
C SER A 198 20.21 9.17 4.06
N LEU A 199 19.01 9.25 4.66
CA LEU A 199 17.77 9.72 4.01
C LEU A 199 17.62 11.26 4.05
N CYS A 200 18.69 12.03 4.18
CA CYS A 200 18.65 13.50 4.30
C CYS A 200 17.93 14.19 3.15
N GLY A 201 18.15 13.72 1.92
CA GLY A 201 17.47 14.27 0.74
C GLY A 201 15.96 14.06 0.82
N MET A 202 15.50 12.85 1.19
CA MET A 202 14.07 12.61 1.44
C MET A 202 13.54 13.44 2.59
N ALA A 203 14.28 13.57 3.71
CA ALA A 203 13.84 14.39 4.84
C ALA A 203 13.65 15.85 4.44
N ALA A 204 14.57 16.42 3.67
CA ALA A 204 14.45 17.77 3.12
C ALA A 204 13.23 17.91 2.20
N ILE A 205 13.04 16.97 1.27
CA ILE A 205 11.89 16.96 0.34
C ILE A 205 10.56 16.88 1.11
N PHE A 206 10.45 15.98 2.09
CA PHE A 206 9.22 15.80 2.86
C PHE A 206 8.94 16.95 3.83
N TYR A 207 9.97 17.60 4.35
CA TYR A 207 9.82 18.86 5.06
C TYR A 207 9.24 19.95 4.16
N CYS A 208 9.76 20.09 2.94
CA CYS A 208 9.18 21.00 1.94
C CYS A 208 7.73 20.61 1.58
N PHE A 209 7.44 19.31 1.46
CA PHE A 209 6.11 18.79 1.14
C PHE A 209 5.06 19.17 2.18
N LEU A 210 5.37 18.91 3.46
CA LEU A 210 4.49 19.24 4.59
C LEU A 210 4.09 20.71 4.64
N ARG A 211 4.94 21.62 4.14
CA ARG A 211 4.68 23.06 4.13
C ARG A 211 3.85 23.52 2.95
N ILE A 212 3.88 22.77 1.85
CA ILE A 212 3.07 23.07 0.64
C ILE A 212 1.69 22.45 0.76
N ASP A 213 1.62 21.18 1.15
CA ASP A 213 0.39 20.40 1.13
C ASP A 213 0.38 19.35 2.24
N SER A 214 0.08 19.82 3.44
CA SER A 214 0.01 19.00 4.66
C SER A 214 -1.12 17.96 4.61
N GLY A 215 -2.19 18.23 3.85
CA GLY A 215 -3.29 17.31 3.62
C GLY A 215 -2.86 16.11 2.78
N SER A 216 -2.22 16.36 1.64
CA SER A 216 -1.69 15.29 0.79
C SER A 216 -0.58 14.50 1.48
N TYR A 217 0.26 15.14 2.31
CA TYR A 217 1.23 14.41 3.14
C TYR A 217 0.55 13.39 4.07
N SER A 218 -0.51 13.80 4.76
CA SER A 218 -1.24 12.93 5.70
C SER A 218 -1.89 11.75 4.99
N ASN A 219 -2.57 12.02 3.87
CA ASN A 219 -3.21 11.00 3.05
C ASN A 219 -2.17 10.00 2.52
N LEU A 220 -1.05 10.51 2.03
CA LEU A 220 0.06 9.69 1.54
C LEU A 220 0.62 8.76 2.61
N ALA A 221 0.89 9.27 3.81
CA ALA A 221 1.42 8.46 4.91
C ALA A 221 0.44 7.35 5.33
N LEU A 222 -0.85 7.68 5.42
CA LEU A 222 -1.91 6.73 5.78
C LEU A 222 -2.17 5.68 4.69
N GLU A 223 -2.16 6.09 3.42
CA GLU A 223 -2.28 5.22 2.25
C GLU A 223 -1.09 4.26 2.15
N LEU A 224 0.15 4.76 2.29
CA LEU A 224 1.34 3.92 2.32
C LEU A 224 1.27 2.92 3.47
N HIS A 225 0.97 3.38 4.68
CA HIS A 225 0.85 2.49 5.83
C HIS A 225 -0.15 1.35 5.55
N GLN A 226 -1.31 1.68 4.96
CA GLN A 226 -2.38 0.72 4.71
C GLN A 226 -2.13 -0.19 3.51
N LYS A 227 -1.86 0.39 2.34
CA LYS A 227 -1.83 -0.27 1.03
C LYS A 227 -0.41 -0.54 0.55
N GLY A 228 0.61 -0.02 1.23
CA GLY A 228 2.01 -0.22 0.87
C GLY A 228 2.40 0.46 -0.45
N THR A 229 1.50 1.19 -1.08
CA THR A 229 1.70 1.91 -2.33
C THR A 229 0.75 3.09 -2.39
N VAL A 230 1.17 4.16 -3.07
CA VAL A 230 0.37 5.36 -3.28
C VAL A 230 0.88 6.08 -4.53
N THR A 231 -0.02 6.71 -5.27
CA THR A 231 0.34 7.59 -6.37
C THR A 231 0.07 9.04 -5.97
N LEU A 232 1.07 9.89 -6.14
CA LEU A 232 0.96 11.34 -5.99
C LEU A 232 1.50 11.99 -7.26
N ASN A 233 0.71 12.90 -7.85
CA ASN A 233 1.00 13.46 -9.16
C ASN A 233 1.24 12.35 -10.21
N GLN A 234 2.39 12.34 -10.87
CA GLN A 234 2.78 11.34 -11.87
C GLN A 234 3.69 10.24 -11.30
N TYR A 235 3.86 10.19 -9.98
CA TYR A 235 4.79 9.29 -9.32
C TYR A 235 4.07 8.29 -8.43
N THR A 236 4.40 7.00 -8.59
CA THR A 236 3.91 5.92 -7.73
C THR A 236 5.02 5.47 -6.78
N VAL A 237 4.79 5.63 -5.48
CA VAL A 237 5.62 5.00 -4.45
C VAL A 237 5.23 3.53 -4.34
N LYS A 238 6.18 2.63 -4.59
CA LYS A 238 6.04 1.18 -4.45
C LYS A 238 7.38 0.63 -3.95
N PRO A 239 7.56 0.51 -2.62
CA PRO A 239 8.81 0.08 -2.03
C PRO A 239 9.06 -1.42 -2.22
N ASN A 240 10.27 -1.84 -1.89
CA ASN A 240 10.63 -3.25 -1.78
C ASN A 240 9.70 -3.97 -0.78
N SER A 241 9.22 -5.17 -1.15
CA SER A 241 8.27 -5.93 -0.33
C SER A 241 8.80 -6.37 1.03
N ALA A 242 10.13 -6.46 1.21
CA ALA A 242 10.74 -6.79 2.49
C ALA A 242 10.43 -5.74 3.58
N MET A 243 10.11 -4.50 3.19
CA MET A 243 9.82 -3.41 4.12
C MET A 243 8.53 -3.60 4.93
N TYR A 244 7.56 -4.34 4.38
CA TYR A 244 6.24 -4.56 4.99
C TYR A 244 6.29 -5.35 6.31
N ASP A 245 7.39 -6.09 6.51
CA ASP A 245 7.59 -7.00 7.64
C ASP A 245 8.57 -6.45 8.68
N MET A 246 9.06 -5.22 8.47
CA MET A 246 9.95 -4.53 9.40
C MET A 246 9.26 -4.35 10.77
N GLN A 247 9.93 -4.73 11.84
CA GLN A 247 9.44 -4.54 13.21
C GLN A 247 10.09 -3.32 13.85
N PRO A 248 9.35 -2.25 14.17
CA PRO A 248 9.94 -1.02 14.70
C PRO A 248 10.15 -1.10 16.22
N THR A 249 11.02 -2.02 16.67
CA THR A 249 11.32 -2.23 18.09
C THR A 249 12.78 -1.96 18.42
N ALA A 250 13.09 -1.78 19.70
CA ALA A 250 14.46 -1.53 20.16
C ALA A 250 15.39 -2.75 19.94
N GLU A 251 14.83 -3.95 20.01
CA GLU A 251 15.53 -5.22 19.83
C GLU A 251 15.87 -5.49 18.36
N ASN A 252 15.05 -4.97 17.43
CA ASN A 252 15.32 -5.09 16.01
C ASN A 252 16.36 -4.06 15.57
N THR A 253 17.63 -4.47 15.54
CA THR A 253 18.74 -3.61 15.12
C THR A 253 18.68 -3.18 13.66
N LYS A 254 17.86 -3.85 12.82
CA LYS A 254 17.62 -3.45 11.44
C LYS A 254 16.70 -2.24 11.33
N TYR A 255 15.87 -1.98 12.34
CA TYR A 255 15.06 -0.77 12.34
C TYR A 255 15.94 0.44 12.69
N PRO A 256 15.95 1.51 11.88
CA PRO A 256 16.81 2.66 12.12
C PRO A 256 16.56 3.34 13.46
N GLY A 257 17.63 3.74 14.12
CA GLY A 257 17.56 4.39 15.43
C GLY A 257 18.92 4.76 15.99
N SER A 258 18.97 5.88 16.70
CA SER A 258 20.18 6.29 17.40
C SER A 258 20.36 5.42 18.65
N ARG A 259 21.44 4.64 18.65
CA ARG A 259 21.80 3.71 19.73
C ARG A 259 22.98 4.19 20.57
N LYS A 260 23.71 5.19 20.09
CA LYS A 260 24.85 5.81 20.78
C LYS A 260 24.84 7.32 20.53
N TYR A 261 25.36 8.08 21.48
CA TYR A 261 25.74 9.47 21.29
C TYR A 261 27.05 9.57 20.50
N SER A 262 27.41 10.78 20.06
CA SER A 262 28.66 11.04 19.31
C SER A 262 29.92 10.69 20.10
N ASP A 263 29.88 10.78 21.43
CA ASP A 263 30.96 10.35 22.33
C ASP A 263 31.04 8.83 22.53
N GLY A 264 30.19 8.05 21.85
CA GLY A 264 30.12 6.60 21.93
C GLY A 264 29.26 6.07 23.09
N THR A 265 28.73 6.94 23.96
CA THR A 265 27.88 6.54 25.09
C THR A 265 26.59 5.88 24.60
N PRO A 266 26.23 4.67 25.08
CA PRO A 266 25.00 3.99 24.68
C PRO A 266 23.73 4.76 25.06
N ILE A 267 22.72 4.73 24.19
CA ILE A 267 21.38 5.28 24.43
C ILE A 267 20.46 4.12 24.83
N ASN A 268 19.91 4.16 26.05
CA ASN A 268 18.98 3.16 26.55
C ASN A 268 17.71 3.80 27.14
N PRO A 269 16.51 3.56 26.56
CA PRO A 269 16.29 2.81 25.32
C PRO A 269 16.79 3.56 24.08
N PRO A 270 17.09 2.86 22.97
CA PRO A 270 17.43 3.49 21.69
C PRO A 270 16.37 4.51 21.24
N ARG A 271 16.82 5.59 20.57
CA ARG A 271 15.93 6.58 19.96
C ARG A 271 15.61 6.15 18.53
N LEU A 272 14.55 5.37 18.40
CA LEU A 272 14.12 4.83 17.11
C LEU A 272 13.66 5.94 16.15
N MET A 273 13.83 5.70 14.85
CA MET A 273 13.26 6.56 13.82
C MET A 273 11.72 6.57 13.96
N PRO A 274 11.07 7.74 13.90
CA PRO A 274 9.62 7.81 13.97
C PRO A 274 8.96 6.93 12.90
N LEU A 275 7.88 6.25 13.27
CA LEU A 275 7.17 5.31 12.41
C LEU A 275 6.75 5.95 11.09
N VAL A 276 6.13 7.13 11.15
CA VAL A 276 5.64 7.82 9.97
C VAL A 276 6.79 8.24 9.05
N ASP A 277 7.91 8.70 9.63
CA ASP A 277 9.06 9.14 8.85
C ASP A 277 9.70 7.94 8.15
N TRP A 278 9.81 6.80 8.82
CA TRP A 278 10.32 5.59 8.16
C TRP A 278 9.41 5.17 7.01
N ILE A 279 8.09 5.14 7.24
CA ILE A 279 7.11 4.80 6.19
C ILE A 279 7.26 5.71 4.98
N VAL A 280 7.30 7.04 5.15
CA VAL A 280 7.28 7.96 4.01
C VAL A 280 8.66 8.15 3.37
N LEU A 281 9.72 8.32 4.17
CA LEU A 281 11.07 8.59 3.67
C LEU A 281 11.68 7.33 3.05
N ALA A 282 11.66 6.21 3.80
CA ALA A 282 12.31 4.99 3.33
C ALA A 282 11.55 4.37 2.15
N SER A 283 10.20 4.39 2.15
CA SER A 283 9.44 3.78 1.05
C SER A 283 9.60 4.55 -0.26
N THR A 284 9.60 5.88 -0.18
CA THR A 284 9.85 6.73 -1.36
C THR A 284 11.26 6.47 -1.90
N ARG A 285 12.26 6.37 -1.02
CA ARG A 285 13.64 6.09 -1.45
C ARG A 285 13.79 4.69 -2.03
N SER A 286 13.15 3.69 -1.43
CA SER A 286 13.18 2.31 -1.89
C SER A 286 12.63 2.17 -3.31
N SER A 287 11.58 2.94 -3.64
CA SER A 287 10.99 2.97 -4.99
C SER A 287 11.96 3.45 -6.08
N GLU A 288 12.97 4.24 -5.71
CA GLU A 288 14.02 4.73 -6.64
C GLU A 288 15.30 3.91 -6.59
N SER A 289 15.39 2.90 -5.71
CA SER A 289 16.66 2.24 -5.46
C SER A 289 16.88 1.06 -6.39
N ASN A 290 17.67 1.28 -7.44
CA ASN A 290 18.23 0.20 -8.26
C ASN A 290 19.22 -0.70 -7.49
N LEU A 291 19.66 -0.26 -6.30
CA LEU A 291 20.58 -0.98 -5.42
C LEU A 291 19.85 -1.80 -4.34
N GLY A 292 18.52 -1.84 -4.37
CA GLY A 292 17.73 -2.70 -3.48
C GLY A 292 17.62 -2.18 -2.04
N TYR A 293 17.50 -0.87 -1.83
CA TYR A 293 17.26 -0.31 -0.50
C TYR A 293 15.96 -0.86 0.12
N THR A 294 16.07 -1.42 1.34
CA THR A 294 14.98 -2.06 2.09
C THR A 294 14.65 -1.33 3.39
N GLY A 295 15.16 -0.11 3.58
CA GLY A 295 14.89 0.68 4.79
C GLY A 295 15.60 0.17 6.05
N GLU A 296 16.60 -0.71 5.92
CA GLU A 296 17.36 -1.20 7.07
C GLU A 296 18.43 -0.20 7.49
N ASP A 297 18.72 -0.16 8.80
CA ASP A 297 19.85 0.56 9.37
C ASP A 297 21.17 0.06 8.76
N GLY A 298 22.11 0.96 8.45
CA GLY A 298 23.38 0.64 7.81
C GLY A 298 23.35 0.45 6.29
N GLN A 299 22.20 0.68 5.62
CA GLN A 299 22.10 0.67 4.15
C GLN A 299 22.45 2.03 3.50
N ASP A 300 23.42 2.75 4.08
CA ASP A 300 23.72 4.16 3.84
C ASP A 300 23.88 4.52 2.36
N PHE A 301 24.75 3.79 1.64
CA PHE A 301 25.02 4.06 0.23
C PHE A 301 23.77 3.94 -0.67
N SER A 302 22.92 2.96 -0.38
CA SER A 302 21.67 2.74 -1.14
C SER A 302 20.54 3.69 -0.72
N ALA A 303 20.68 4.37 0.43
CA ALA A 303 19.73 5.34 0.95
C ALA A 303 19.97 6.76 0.39
N ILE A 304 21.21 7.10 0.00
CA ILE A 304 21.56 8.43 -0.52
C ILE A 304 20.66 8.85 -1.70
N ASN A 305 20.19 10.10 -1.64
CA ASN A 305 19.54 10.81 -2.74
C ASN A 305 20.60 11.50 -3.62
N TRP A 306 21.11 10.80 -4.62
CA TRP A 306 21.97 11.40 -5.66
C TRP A 306 21.20 12.44 -6.47
N GLY A 307 21.91 13.35 -7.15
CA GLY A 307 21.26 14.50 -7.82
C GLY A 307 20.13 14.12 -8.78
N SER A 308 20.30 13.06 -9.58
CA SER A 308 19.24 12.57 -10.46
C SER A 308 17.98 12.10 -9.70
N VAL A 309 18.15 11.50 -8.52
CA VAL A 309 17.04 11.08 -7.65
C VAL A 309 16.37 12.31 -7.04
N MET A 310 17.14 13.30 -6.56
CA MET A 310 16.61 14.56 -6.05
C MET A 310 15.73 15.25 -7.10
N THR A 311 16.27 15.51 -8.29
CA THR A 311 15.54 16.17 -9.39
C THR A 311 14.28 15.42 -9.77
N LYS A 312 14.34 14.09 -9.89
CA LYS A 312 13.18 13.28 -10.26
C LYS A 312 12.08 13.34 -9.21
N ILE A 313 12.39 13.22 -7.93
CA ILE A 313 11.39 13.30 -6.85
C ILE A 313 10.80 14.71 -6.76
N LEU A 314 11.64 15.75 -6.85
CA LEU A 314 11.18 17.13 -6.89
C LEU A 314 10.23 17.39 -8.08
N LYS A 315 10.50 16.79 -9.24
CA LYS A 315 9.64 16.96 -10.42
C LYS A 315 8.38 16.10 -10.35
N ASP A 316 8.55 14.79 -10.29
CA ASP A 316 7.47 13.84 -10.55
C ASP A 316 6.60 13.58 -9.32
N PHE A 317 7.23 13.51 -8.14
CA PHE A 317 6.51 13.28 -6.88
C PHE A 317 5.96 14.59 -6.30
N MET A 318 6.80 15.62 -6.19
CA MET A 318 6.39 16.90 -5.60
C MET A 318 5.62 17.81 -6.56
N GLY A 319 5.83 17.66 -7.87
CA GLY A 319 5.18 18.49 -8.89
C GLY A 319 5.78 19.90 -9.01
N TYR A 320 7.06 20.11 -8.68
CA TYR A 320 7.71 21.40 -8.91
C TYR A 320 7.87 21.66 -10.41
N THR A 321 7.54 22.88 -10.85
CA THR A 321 7.67 23.31 -12.26
C THR A 321 9.02 23.95 -12.53
N THR A 322 9.60 24.61 -11.53
CA THR A 322 10.95 25.19 -11.60
C THR A 322 11.88 24.42 -10.68
N ILE A 323 12.92 23.82 -11.26
CA ILE A 323 13.97 23.11 -10.53
C ILE A 323 15.30 23.51 -11.15
N THR A 324 16.14 24.19 -10.38
CA THR A 324 17.54 24.49 -10.75
C THR A 324 18.45 23.81 -9.74
N ASP A 325 19.34 22.96 -10.24
CA ASP A 325 20.40 22.31 -9.45
C ASP A 325 21.70 23.09 -9.65
N ASN A 326 22.10 23.82 -8.61
CA ASN A 326 23.37 24.55 -8.56
C ASN A 326 24.39 23.82 -7.67
N THR A 327 24.26 22.50 -7.50
CA THR A 327 25.23 21.71 -6.73
C THR A 327 26.49 21.37 -7.53
N THR A 328 27.59 21.16 -6.83
CA THR A 328 28.93 20.84 -7.36
C THR A 328 29.59 19.77 -6.48
N LEU A 329 30.63 19.11 -7.02
CA LEU A 329 31.46 18.17 -6.27
C LEU A 329 32.64 18.85 -5.56
N PHE A 330 32.79 20.16 -5.74
CA PHE A 330 33.95 20.93 -5.30
C PHE A 330 33.55 22.03 -4.32
N THR A 331 34.33 22.21 -3.26
CA THR A 331 34.15 23.22 -2.21
C THR A 331 35.45 24.02 -2.02
N GLY A 332 35.48 24.92 -1.04
CA GLY A 332 36.68 25.68 -0.65
C GLY A 332 36.77 27.07 -1.29
N TRP A 333 35.65 27.61 -1.75
CA TRP A 333 35.54 28.92 -2.40
C TRP A 333 34.75 29.88 -1.51
N ASP A 334 34.96 31.19 -1.67
CA ASP A 334 34.07 32.18 -1.05
C ASP A 334 32.67 32.07 -1.67
N HIS A 335 31.67 31.81 -0.84
CA HIS A 335 30.28 31.63 -1.26
C HIS A 335 29.37 32.82 -0.92
N SER A 336 29.91 33.97 -0.55
CA SER A 336 29.15 35.16 -0.15
C SER A 336 28.10 35.59 -1.20
N ASP A 337 28.48 35.68 -2.48
CA ASP A 337 27.54 36.01 -3.57
C ASP A 337 26.46 34.95 -3.75
N THR A 338 26.81 33.68 -3.57
CA THR A 338 25.86 32.56 -3.66
C THR A 338 24.84 32.62 -2.52
N LEU A 339 25.28 32.90 -1.30
CA LEU A 339 24.41 33.10 -0.14
C LEU A 339 23.45 34.27 -0.35
N ILE A 340 23.93 35.40 -0.88
CA ILE A 340 23.08 36.55 -1.22
C ILE A 340 22.01 36.14 -2.24
N GLN A 341 22.38 35.36 -3.27
CA GLN A 341 21.42 34.88 -4.25
C GLN A 341 20.40 33.90 -3.66
N MET A 342 20.83 32.97 -2.79
CA MET A 342 19.94 32.05 -2.08
C MET A 342 18.93 32.79 -1.20
N GLN A 343 19.35 33.84 -0.51
CA GLN A 343 18.45 34.66 0.31
C GLN A 343 17.43 35.41 -0.56
N LYS A 344 17.82 35.90 -1.74
CA LYS A 344 16.91 36.50 -2.72
C LYS A 344 15.90 35.46 -3.24
N ASP A 345 16.38 34.28 -3.63
CA ASP A 345 15.52 33.19 -4.09
C ASP A 345 14.49 32.82 -3.02
N TYR A 346 14.90 32.71 -1.76
CA TYR A 346 13.98 32.47 -0.64
C TYR A 346 12.94 33.58 -0.48
N GLN A 347 13.35 34.85 -0.58
CA GLN A 347 12.44 36.01 -0.50
C GLN A 347 11.47 36.07 -1.68
N GLU A 348 11.85 35.54 -2.85
CA GLU A 348 10.97 35.39 -4.03
C GLU A 348 10.01 34.19 -3.92
N GLY A 349 10.02 33.48 -2.78
CA GLY A 349 9.14 32.35 -2.50
C GLY A 349 9.60 31.03 -3.11
N TYR A 350 10.88 30.91 -3.49
CA TYR A 350 11.47 29.61 -3.77
C TYR A 350 11.79 28.89 -2.45
N GLN A 351 11.70 27.56 -2.45
CA GLN A 351 12.33 26.75 -1.42
C GLN A 351 13.76 26.44 -1.85
N VAL A 352 14.66 26.38 -0.86
CA VAL A 352 16.11 26.26 -1.08
C VAL A 352 16.63 25.09 -0.27
N ILE A 353 17.16 24.07 -0.96
CA ILE A 353 17.74 22.86 -0.33
C ILE A 353 19.24 22.87 -0.58
N LEU A 354 20.05 22.91 0.48
CA LEU A 354 21.51 22.97 0.38
C LEU A 354 22.08 21.57 0.44
N LEU A 355 23.14 21.34 -0.32
CA LEU A 355 24.03 20.20 -0.13
C LEU A 355 25.27 20.68 0.63
N ILE A 356 25.55 20.05 1.76
CA ILE A 356 26.69 20.35 2.62
C ILE A 356 27.46 19.08 2.98
N ASP A 357 28.67 19.21 3.48
CA ASP A 357 29.30 18.22 4.35
C ASP A 357 28.72 18.40 5.76
N SER A 358 28.33 17.32 6.42
CA SER A 358 27.78 17.37 7.77
C SER A 358 28.77 17.95 8.80
N ASP A 359 30.08 17.89 8.52
CA ASP A 359 31.12 18.49 9.36
C ASP A 359 30.92 20.01 9.57
N MET A 360 30.20 20.67 8.64
CA MET A 360 29.77 22.07 8.79
C MET A 360 28.96 22.29 10.07
N LEU A 361 28.13 21.31 10.45
CA LEU A 361 27.23 21.38 11.59
C LEU A 361 27.96 21.21 12.94
N ASP A 362 29.19 20.68 12.90
CA ASP A 362 30.08 20.50 14.04
C ASP A 362 31.22 21.56 14.07
N ASP A 363 31.09 22.65 13.29
CA ASP A 363 32.08 23.73 13.12
C ASP A 363 33.47 23.24 12.67
N SER A 364 33.51 22.18 11.86
CA SER A 364 34.73 21.56 11.34
C SER A 364 34.95 21.86 9.85
N VAL A 365 36.20 21.99 9.42
CA VAL A 365 36.56 22.21 8.01
C VAL A 365 36.77 20.86 7.29
N SER A 366 36.21 20.70 6.09
CA SER A 366 36.39 19.52 5.24
C SER A 366 36.99 19.94 3.90
N TRP A 367 38.22 19.52 3.60
CA TRP A 367 38.93 19.93 2.37
C TRP A 367 38.99 18.83 1.30
N ALA A 368 38.47 17.65 1.61
CA ALA A 368 38.41 16.52 0.70
C ALA A 368 37.02 15.91 0.81
N GLY A 369 36.18 16.15 -0.21
CA GLY A 369 34.76 15.81 -0.18
C GLY A 369 34.53 14.37 0.21
N ASN A 370 34.20 14.16 1.48
CA ASN A 370 33.87 12.86 1.99
C ASN A 370 32.43 12.57 1.57
N LEU A 371 32.27 11.82 0.48
CA LEU A 371 30.97 11.50 -0.10
C LEU A 371 30.00 10.85 0.90
N THR A 372 30.50 10.29 2.02
CA THR A 372 29.66 9.71 3.08
C THR A 372 29.10 10.74 4.04
N ASN A 373 29.67 11.95 4.11
CA ASN A 373 29.23 13.04 4.98
C ASN A 373 28.29 14.03 4.27
N TRP A 374 27.98 13.79 3.01
CA TRP A 374 27.04 14.62 2.26
C TRP A 374 25.66 14.62 2.90
N HIS A 375 25.15 15.82 3.12
CA HIS A 375 23.95 16.04 3.88
C HIS A 375 23.11 17.16 3.27
N TYR A 376 21.81 16.90 3.14
CA TYR A 376 20.87 17.91 2.67
C TYR A 376 20.23 18.62 3.86
N ILE A 377 20.20 19.96 3.79
CA ILE A 377 19.49 20.82 4.75
C ILE A 377 18.54 21.77 4.00
N VAL A 378 17.49 22.25 4.65
CA VAL A 378 16.56 23.22 4.03
C VAL A 378 16.81 24.59 4.63
N PHE A 379 17.08 25.58 3.79
CA PHE A 379 17.31 26.96 4.23
C PHE A 379 16.01 27.71 4.46
N GLU A 380 15.96 28.45 5.58
CA GLU A 380 14.76 29.12 6.09
C GLU A 380 14.95 30.65 6.21
N GLY A 381 15.96 31.21 5.53
CA GLY A 381 16.22 32.63 5.53
C GLY A 381 17.09 33.09 6.70
N ASP A 382 16.85 34.32 7.14
CA ASP A 382 17.62 35.00 8.19
C ASP A 382 19.12 35.18 7.89
N LEU A 383 19.50 35.26 6.61
CA LEU A 383 20.89 35.46 6.23
C LEU A 383 21.44 36.76 6.82
N PHE A 384 22.56 36.65 7.53
CA PHE A 384 23.32 37.76 8.06
C PHE A 384 24.82 37.48 7.94
N PHE A 385 25.56 38.48 7.49
CA PHE A 385 27.01 38.46 7.40
C PHE A 385 27.59 39.23 8.60
N ASP A 386 28.22 38.51 9.52
CA ASP A 386 29.02 39.13 10.57
C ASP A 386 30.45 39.29 10.08
N THR A 387 30.70 40.40 9.37
CA THR A 387 32.02 40.70 8.79
C THR A 387 33.08 40.95 9.84
N ALA A 388 32.70 41.34 11.06
CA ALA A 388 33.64 41.55 12.17
C ALA A 388 34.12 40.21 12.75
N ALA A 389 33.24 39.20 12.80
CA ALA A 389 33.54 37.88 13.31
C ALA A 389 33.92 36.85 12.23
N ASP A 390 33.88 37.23 10.95
CA ASP A 390 34.07 36.37 9.79
C ASP A 390 33.11 35.15 9.80
N LYS A 391 31.81 35.44 9.94
CA LYS A 391 30.75 34.42 10.06
C LYS A 391 29.58 34.67 9.14
N TYR A 392 28.99 33.58 8.68
CA TYR A 392 27.66 33.55 8.07
C TYR A 392 26.65 33.06 9.09
N GLN A 393 25.47 33.67 9.11
CA GLN A 393 24.37 33.25 9.96
C GLN A 393 23.11 33.06 9.13
N PHE A 394 22.39 31.97 9.37
CA PHE A 394 21.06 31.74 8.76
C PHE A 394 20.24 30.71 9.55
N SER A 395 18.96 30.62 9.24
CA SER A 395 18.06 29.60 9.77
C SER A 395 17.95 28.41 8.82
N TYR A 396 17.84 27.20 9.36
CA TYR A 396 17.69 25.99 8.54
C TYR A 396 16.96 24.86 9.28
N PHE A 397 16.46 23.89 8.51
CA PHE A 397 15.91 22.64 9.00
C PHE A 397 16.84 21.47 8.66
N THR A 398 17.05 20.58 9.63
CA THR A 398 17.58 19.22 9.42
C THR A 398 17.35 18.31 10.62
N TRP A 399 17.42 16.99 10.45
CA TRP A 399 17.34 15.98 11.53
C TRP A 399 16.19 16.16 12.53
N GLY A 400 15.00 16.52 12.06
CA GLY A 400 13.83 16.70 12.95
C GLY A 400 13.91 17.95 13.83
N GLN A 401 14.75 18.93 13.46
CA GLN A 401 14.93 20.17 14.22
C GLN A 401 14.97 21.40 13.32
N PHE A 402 14.43 22.50 13.84
CA PHE A 402 14.58 23.83 13.27
C PHE A 402 15.66 24.59 14.04
N PHE A 403 16.65 25.07 13.31
CA PHE A 403 17.78 25.82 13.84
C PHE A 403 17.60 27.29 13.45
N ASN A 404 17.30 28.12 14.45
CA ASN A 404 17.11 29.55 14.26
C ASN A 404 18.45 30.28 14.29
N LYS A 405 18.76 31.05 13.23
CA LYS A 405 19.89 32.00 13.18
C LYS A 405 21.21 31.41 13.70
N LYS A 406 21.58 30.24 13.20
CA LYS A 406 22.86 29.61 13.55
C LYS A 406 24.00 30.26 12.78
N SER A 407 25.13 30.43 13.46
CA SER A 407 26.32 31.06 12.91
C SER A 407 27.39 30.02 12.60
N PHE A 408 28.03 30.15 11.45
CA PHE A 408 29.12 29.33 10.95
C PHE A 408 30.30 30.24 10.63
N ARG A 409 31.53 29.82 10.96
CA ARG A 409 32.73 30.52 10.46
C ARG A 409 32.74 30.47 8.93
N ALA A 410 33.11 31.57 8.27
CA ALA A 410 33.14 31.63 6.80
C ALA A 410 34.00 30.48 6.23
N SER A 411 35.21 30.31 6.76
CA SER A 411 36.10 29.18 6.43
C SER A 411 35.47 27.78 6.58
N VAL A 412 34.60 27.58 7.58
CA VAL A 412 33.89 26.30 7.75
C VAL A 412 32.83 26.15 6.68
N PHE A 413 31.97 27.16 6.50
CA PHE A 413 30.95 27.11 5.47
C PHE A 413 31.56 26.88 4.08
N ASP A 414 32.60 27.65 3.74
CA ASP A 414 33.23 27.62 2.42
C ASP A 414 33.85 26.27 2.10
N SER A 415 34.44 25.59 3.10
CA SER A 415 34.99 24.25 2.92
C SER A 415 33.92 23.17 2.79
N ASN A 416 32.70 23.38 3.30
CA ASN A 416 31.69 22.33 3.40
C ASN A 416 30.44 22.55 2.52
N PHE A 417 30.29 23.69 1.85
CA PHE A 417 29.12 23.98 1.04
C PHE A 417 29.31 23.55 -0.42
N TYR A 418 28.43 22.67 -0.90
CA TYR A 418 28.47 22.11 -2.26
C TYR A 418 27.46 22.75 -3.20
N GLY A 419 26.76 23.81 -2.79
CA GLY A 419 25.70 24.44 -3.58
C GLY A 419 24.29 24.06 -3.13
N TYR A 420 23.30 24.37 -3.97
CA TYR A 420 21.90 24.27 -3.59
C TYR A 420 20.95 23.99 -4.75
N TYR A 421 19.79 23.44 -4.42
CA TYR A 421 18.62 23.37 -5.28
C TYR A 421 17.73 24.59 -5.04
N LYS A 422 17.32 25.25 -6.12
CA LYS A 422 16.26 26.26 -6.15
C LYS A 422 15.00 25.64 -6.74
N ILE A 423 13.92 25.59 -5.97
CA ILE A 423 12.67 24.93 -6.38
C ILE A 423 11.43 25.78 -6.12
N LYS A 424 10.48 25.76 -7.05
CA LYS A 424 9.19 26.45 -6.94
C LYS A 424 8.11 25.77 -7.78
N LYS A 425 6.90 25.73 -7.22
CA LYS A 425 5.72 25.15 -7.89
C LYS A 425 5.20 26.09 -8.95
#